data_AF-A0A1F8SJF1-F1
#
_entry.id   AF-A0A1F8SJF1-F1
#
_cell.length_a   1.000
_cell.length_b   1.000
_cell.length_c   1.000
_cell.angle_alpha   90.00
_cell.angle_beta   90.00
_cell.angle_gamma   90.00
#
_symmetry.space_group_name_H-M   'P 1'
#
loop_
_entity.id
_entity.type
_entity.pdbx_description
1 polymer ?
#
loop_
_entity_poly.entity_id
_entity_poly.type
_entity_poly.pdbx_seq_one_letter_code
_entity_poly.pdbx_strand_id
1 'polypeptide(L)' 'MRKCPSCEQELQEEALVCRFCGRQLPVDDGDIATIVMKVQKNWLPYIIGFIMVVFIAILLTNFLGEKY' A
#
# COMPACT_ATOMS: atom_id res chain seq x y z
N MET A 1 -22.18 8.02 -15.38
CA MET A 1 -21.57 8.78 -16.49
C MET A 1 -21.41 10.23 -16.04
N ARG A 2 -20.32 10.91 -16.40
CA ARG A 2 -20.05 12.31 -15.99
C ARG A 2 -20.00 13.22 -17.20
N LYS A 3 -20.32 14.51 -17.01
CA LYS A 3 -20.19 15.52 -18.08
C LYS A 3 -18.83 16.20 -18.00
N CYS A 4 -18.25 16.54 -19.15
CA CYS A 4 -17.06 17.38 -19.16
C CYS A 4 -17.45 18.79 -18.66
N PRO A 5 -16.76 19.36 -17.66
CA PRO A 5 -17.07 20.70 -17.17
C PRO A 5 -16.74 21.81 -18.19
N SER A 6 -16.00 21.48 -19.27
CA SER A 6 -15.53 22.47 -20.24
C SER A 6 -16.22 22.41 -21.60
N CYS A 7 -16.79 21.28 -21.99
CA CYS A 7 -17.49 21.11 -23.27
C CYS A 7 -18.86 20.46 -23.13
N GLU A 8 -19.24 20.01 -21.93
CA GLU A 8 -20.56 19.50 -21.59
C GLU A 8 -20.97 18.18 -22.29
N GLN A 9 -20.10 17.59 -23.11
CA GLN A 9 -20.27 16.22 -23.60
C GLN A 9 -20.29 15.20 -22.47
N GLU A 10 -20.96 14.07 -22.73
CA GLU A 10 -21.01 12.91 -21.86
C GLU A 10 -19.73 12.07 -21.97
N LEU A 11 -19.21 11.65 -20.81
CA LEU A 11 -18.03 10.80 -20.70
C LEU A 11 -18.24 9.68 -19.68
N GLN A 12 -17.42 8.65 -19.84
CA GLN A 12 -17.28 7.59 -18.84
C GLN A 12 -16.69 8.18 -17.55
N GLU A 13 -17.12 7.66 -16.41
CA GLU A 13 -16.67 8.13 -15.09
C GLU A 13 -15.15 7.95 -14.90
N GLU A 14 -14.61 6.93 -15.56
CA GLU A 14 -13.19 6.55 -15.57
C GLU A 14 -12.35 7.37 -16.57
N ALA A 15 -12.96 8.25 -17.37
CA ALA A 15 -12.22 9.01 -18.37
C ALA A 15 -11.35 10.09 -17.70
N LEU A 16 -10.02 9.95 -17.84
CA LEU A 16 -9.05 10.96 -17.37
C LEU A 16 -8.92 12.15 -18.32
N VAL A 17 -9.25 11.96 -19.60
CA VAL A 17 -9.12 12.98 -20.65
C VAL A 17 -10.38 13.00 -21.50
N CYS A 18 -10.87 14.20 -21.80
CA CYS A 18 -12.00 14.36 -22.69
C CYS A 18 -11.60 14.11 -24.14
N ARG A 19 -12.24 13.13 -24.81
CA ARG A 19 -11.99 12.82 -26.23
C ARG A 19 -12.45 13.93 -27.18
N PHE A 20 -13.35 14.81 -26.74
CA PHE A 20 -13.91 15.88 -27.57
C PHE A 20 -13.09 17.17 -27.47
N CYS A 21 -12.76 17.62 -26.27
CA CYS A 21 -12.03 18.88 -26.06
C CYS A 21 -10.55 18.71 -25.70
N GLY A 22 -10.08 17.48 -25.45
CA GLY A 22 -8.68 17.18 -25.12
C GLY A 22 -8.22 17.61 -23.72
N ARG A 23 -9.10 18.17 -22.88
CA ARG A 23 -8.72 18.59 -21.52
C ARG A 23 -8.68 17.42 -20.56
N GLN A 24 -7.75 17.50 -19.61
CA GLN A 24 -7.68 16.59 -18.48
C GLN A 24 -8.86 16.84 -17.53
N LEU A 25 -9.47 15.76 -17.10
CA LEU A 25 -10.57 15.75 -16.16
C LEU A 25 -10.00 15.65 -14.74
N PRO A 26 -10.60 16.34 -13.75
CA PRO A 26 -10.17 16.16 -12.37
C PRO A 26 -10.37 14.69 -11.99
N VAL A 27 -9.28 14.05 -11.59
CA VAL A 27 -9.27 12.68 -11.07
C VAL A 27 -9.74 12.77 -9.63
N ASP A 28 -10.74 11.99 -9.26
CA ASP A 28 -11.14 11.89 -7.86
C ASP A 28 -10.01 11.17 -7.10
N ASP A 29 -9.27 11.93 -6.30
CA ASP A 29 -8.10 11.48 -5.52
C ASP A 29 -8.44 10.40 -4.46
N GLY A 30 -9.72 10.08 -4.30
CA GLY A 30 -10.22 9.08 -3.35
C GLY A 30 -9.66 7.68 -3.60
N ASP A 31 -9.38 7.32 -4.85
CA ASP A 31 -8.82 6.01 -5.20
C ASP A 31 -7.30 5.95 -5.10
N ILE A 32 -6.62 7.10 -5.25
CA ILE A 32 -5.15 7.18 -5.17
C ILE A 32 -4.67 7.03 -3.73
N ALA A 33 -5.41 7.58 -2.76
CA ALA A 33 -5.10 7.42 -1.36
C ALA A 33 -5.15 5.95 -0.90
N THR A 34 -6.03 5.13 -1.49
CA THR A 34 -6.18 3.72 -1.06
C THR A 34 -5.14 2.77 -1.67
N ILE A 35 -4.66 3.01 -2.90
CA ILE A 35 -3.62 2.19 -3.54
C ILE A 35 -2.25 2.36 -2.89
N VAL A 36 -1.93 3.54 -2.36
CA VAL A 36 -0.66 3.77 -1.66
C VAL A 36 -0.64 3.09 -0.29
N MET A 37 -1.79 2.89 0.34
CA MET A 37 -1.87 2.34 1.71
C MET A 37 -1.80 0.81 1.78
N LYS A 38 -2.20 0.07 0.73
CA LYS A 38 -2.33 -1.40 0.80
C LYS A 38 -1.03 -2.20 0.68
N VAL A 39 0.10 -1.54 0.41
CA VAL A 39 1.45 -2.18 0.38
C VAL A 39 2.05 -2.32 1.80
N GLN A 40 1.35 -1.88 2.84
CA GLN A 40 1.83 -1.98 4.23
C GLN A 40 1.64 -3.37 4.87
N LYS A 41 2.60 -4.25 4.55
CA LYS A 41 3.46 -4.98 5.49
C LYS A 41 2.81 -5.90 6.55
N ASN A 42 2.12 -6.95 6.10
CA ASN A 42 1.77 -8.11 6.97
C ASN A 42 2.98 -9.03 7.31
N TRP A 43 4.19 -8.74 6.81
CA TRP A 43 5.38 -9.57 7.04
C TRP A 43 6.27 -9.12 8.22
N LEU A 44 6.01 -7.94 8.78
CA LEU A 44 6.74 -7.44 9.94
C LEU A 44 6.61 -8.32 11.20
N PRO A 45 5.44 -8.89 11.57
CA PRO A 45 5.33 -9.72 12.78
C PRO A 45 6.11 -11.04 12.68
N TYR A 46 6.24 -11.62 11.49
CA TYR A 46 6.99 -12.86 11.28
C TYR A 46 8.50 -12.66 11.50
N ILE A 47 9.05 -11.52 11.05
CA ILE A 47 10.48 -11.19 11.25
C ILE A 47 10.78 -10.99 12.73
N ILE A 48 9.90 -10.28 13.46
CA ILE A 48 10.05 -10.07 14.91
C ILE A 48 9.99 -11.41 15.66
N GLY A 49 9.04 -12.29 15.29
CA GLY A 49 8.94 -13.62 15.87
C GLY A 49 10.20 -14.46 15.66
N PHE A 50 10.78 -14.43 14.45
CA PHE A 50 12.01 -15.16 14.15
C PHE A 50 13.20 -14.67 14.99
N ILE A 51 13.38 -13.35 15.09
CA ILE A 51 14.47 -12.76 15.89
C ILE A 51 14.34 -13.13 17.38
N MET A 52 13.13 -13.10 17.92
CA MET A 52 12.86 -13.48 19.32
C MET A 52 13.25 -14.93 19.62
N VAL A 53 12.91 -15.87 18.72
CA VAL A 53 13.25 -17.29 18.89
C VAL A 53 14.77 -17.51 18.85
N VAL A 54 15.46 -16.88 17.90
CA VAL A 54 16.92 -16.99 17.78
C VAL A 54 17.61 -16.39 19.00
N PHE A 55 17.14 -15.25 19.50
CA PHE A 55 17.70 -14.60 20.69
C PHE A 55 17.55 -15.49 21.94
N ILE A 56 16.38 -16.09 22.15
CA ILE A 56 16.14 -17.03 23.25
C ILE A 56 17.06 -18.25 23.13
N ALA A 57 17.21 -18.82 21.93
CA ALA A 57 18.12 -19.95 21.71
C ALA A 57 19.57 -19.59 22.04
N ILE A 58 20.04 -18.42 21.61
CA ILE A 58 21.38 -17.91 21.93
C ILE A 58 21.55 -17.76 23.44
N LEU A 59 20.59 -17.14 24.14
CA LEU A 59 20.64 -17.01 25.59
C LEU A 59 20.69 -18.38 26.28
N LEU A 60 19.90 -19.36 25.83
CA LEU A 60 19.94 -20.72 26.38
C LEU A 60 21.29 -21.39 26.15
N THR A 61 21.89 -21.27 24.97
CA THR A 61 23.23 -21.84 24.70
C THR A 61 24.33 -21.20 25.56
N ASN A 62 24.29 -19.88 25.75
CA ASN A 62 25.25 -19.18 26.62
C ASN A 62 25.02 -19.54 28.10
N PHE A 63 23.77 -19.65 28.54
CA PHE A 63 23.44 -19.98 29.93
C PHE A 63 23.76 -21.43 30.30
N LEU A 64 23.61 -22.37 29.36
CA LEU A 64 24.03 -23.77 29.55
C LEU A 64 25.55 -23.93 29.49
N GLY A 65 26.24 -23.09 28.71
CA GLY A 65 27.70 -23.08 28.61
C GLY A 65 28.41 -22.59 29.88
N GLU A 66 27.75 -21.80 30.73
CA GLU A 66 28.32 -21.35 32.00
C GLU A 66 28.20 -22.40 33.13
N LYS A 67 27.44 -23.48 32.91
CA LYS A 67 27.15 -24.51 33.92
C LYS A 67 27.90 -25.84 33.75
N TYR A 68 28.74 -25.97 32.72
CA TYR A 68 29.59 -27.14 32.47
C TYR A 68 31.07 -26.73 32.47
#